data_AF-A0A2D0N488-F1
#
_entry.id   AF-A0A2D0N488-F1
#
_cell.length_a   1.000
_cell.length_b   1.000
_cell.length_c   1.000
_cell.angle_alpha   90.00
_cell.angle_beta   90.00
_cell.angle_gamma   90.00
#
_symmetry.space_group_name_H-M   'P 1'
#
loop_
_entity.id
_entity.type
_entity.pdbx_description
1 polymer ?
#
loop_
_entity_poly.entity_id
_entity_poly.type
_entity_poly.pdbx_seq_one_letter_code
_entity_poly.pdbx_strand_id
1 'polypeptide(L)'
;MKEIRNNFKALLKKNLKKAILEIQSSLHYESSFYDDLIMFYSQVSRLDRDNHIQVISYEEYNLGINKIQKGVLAIINDLEVEDLKIKEPSIEIKSESEKKMVSEEEEFELLRYGEFKSRNGKFKLTIAPTVLFSYRIAQAFPGVRGLRWFEGNVALKRLSLLLQEPTQFDIANGYGLYSDPIWWFRGNSGLPIERFKVLSHGKFLLNSKELKISKIAVYTSTSYYRCFVYVETKADQPIGLYDDSNDDDQIKRIADRWGYFYERYGLYNEIPIRGDEFDDGAAEINGEIVNTQGAELRMRFLTSYNFIIVAKSSPFNSREGYKLGEKYMNKILKGDESVEDFAKEAELLDKNWMDK
;
A
#
# COMPACT_ATOMS: atom_id res chain seq x y z
N MET A 1 5.71 -12.51 -38.64
CA MET A 1 6.36 -13.38 -37.64
C MET A 1 7.85 -13.63 -37.83
N LYS A 2 8.32 -14.27 -38.90
CA LYS A 2 9.74 -14.62 -39.07
C LYS A 2 10.69 -13.43 -38.93
N GLU A 3 10.34 -12.29 -39.53
CA GLU A 3 11.11 -11.04 -39.43
C GLU A 3 11.14 -10.47 -38.01
N ILE A 4 10.00 -10.43 -37.32
CA ILE A 4 9.88 -9.97 -35.93
C ILE A 4 10.76 -10.83 -35.00
N ARG A 5 10.65 -12.17 -35.11
CA ARG A 5 11.49 -13.09 -34.32
C ARG A 5 12.98 -12.88 -34.61
N ASN A 6 13.37 -12.61 -35.86
CA ASN A 6 14.75 -12.30 -36.22
C ASN A 6 15.23 -10.97 -35.60
N ASN A 7 14.38 -9.94 -35.58
CA ASN A 7 14.69 -8.65 -34.96
C ASN A 7 14.91 -8.80 -33.44
N PHE A 8 14.02 -9.54 -32.75
CA PHE A 8 14.21 -9.83 -31.33
C PHE A 8 15.46 -10.66 -31.05
N LYS A 9 15.77 -11.67 -31.86
CA LYS A 9 17.02 -12.44 -31.74
C LYS A 9 18.27 -11.57 -31.93
N ALA A 10 18.23 -10.64 -32.88
CA ALA A 10 19.32 -9.70 -33.11
C ALA A 10 19.50 -8.73 -31.92
N LEU A 11 18.39 -8.27 -31.33
CA LEU A 11 18.41 -7.40 -30.16
C LEU A 11 18.90 -8.14 -28.90
N LEU A 12 18.45 -9.39 -28.70
CA LEU A 12 18.86 -10.26 -27.59
C LEU A 12 20.38 -10.48 -27.56
N LYS A 13 21.02 -10.63 -28.72
CA LYS A 13 22.48 -10.76 -28.84
C LYS A 13 23.22 -9.47 -28.46
N LYS A 14 22.61 -8.30 -28.67
CA LYS A 14 23.24 -7.00 -28.43
C LYS A 14 23.05 -6.51 -27.00
N ASN A 15 21.83 -6.65 -26.48
CA ASN A 15 21.47 -6.14 -25.16
C ASN A 15 20.25 -6.91 -24.64
N LEU A 16 20.48 -7.80 -23.68
CA LEU A 16 19.45 -8.64 -23.07
C LEU A 16 18.30 -7.82 -22.47
N LYS A 17 18.63 -6.80 -21.67
CA LYS A 17 17.65 -5.98 -20.97
C LYS A 17 16.75 -5.22 -21.94
N LYS A 18 17.35 -4.63 -22.98
CA LYS A 18 16.61 -3.96 -24.05
C LYS A 18 15.76 -4.93 -24.85
N ALA A 19 16.26 -6.14 -25.12
CA ALA A 19 15.50 -7.17 -25.82
C ALA A 19 14.25 -7.60 -25.05
N ILE A 20 14.37 -7.84 -23.74
CA ILE A 20 13.23 -8.20 -22.89
C ILE A 20 12.16 -7.11 -22.94
N LEU A 21 12.55 -5.84 -22.78
CA LEU A 21 11.63 -4.70 -22.82
C LEU A 21 10.94 -4.55 -24.19
N GLU A 22 11.70 -4.68 -25.28
CA GLU A 22 11.17 -4.58 -26.63
C GLU A 22 10.13 -5.67 -26.90
N ILE A 23 10.43 -6.91 -26.53
CA ILE A 23 9.51 -8.04 -26.67
C ILE A 23 8.27 -7.79 -25.82
N GLN A 24 8.44 -7.47 -24.53
CA GLN A 24 7.33 -7.19 -23.62
C GLN A 24 6.42 -6.07 -24.14
N SER A 25 6.99 -5.01 -24.71
CA SER A 25 6.21 -3.89 -25.28
C SER A 25 5.39 -4.32 -26.50
N SER A 26 5.90 -5.28 -27.26
CA SER A 26 5.28 -5.82 -28.47
C SER A 26 4.19 -6.85 -28.20
N LEU A 27 4.12 -7.41 -26.98
CA LEU A 27 3.12 -8.42 -26.61
C LEU A 27 1.81 -7.81 -26.12
N HIS A 28 0.70 -8.51 -26.39
CA HIS A 28 -0.54 -8.37 -25.63
C HIS A 28 -0.29 -8.76 -24.16
N TYR A 29 -0.95 -8.06 -23.23
CA TYR A 29 -0.82 -8.38 -21.81
C TYR A 29 -1.42 -9.75 -21.45
N GLU A 30 -2.30 -10.28 -22.32
CA GLU A 30 -2.91 -11.61 -22.18
C GLU A 30 -2.02 -12.74 -22.71
N SER A 31 -0.90 -12.41 -23.36
CA SER A 31 0.06 -13.41 -23.82
C SER A 31 0.62 -14.17 -22.63
N SER A 32 0.65 -15.50 -22.72
CA SER A 32 1.22 -16.37 -21.69
C SER A 32 2.69 -16.07 -21.38
N PHE A 33 3.40 -15.39 -22.29
CA PHE A 33 4.81 -15.04 -22.14
C PHE A 33 5.06 -13.69 -21.44
N TYR A 34 4.00 -12.91 -21.17
CA TYR A 34 4.14 -11.55 -20.64
C TYR A 34 4.76 -11.55 -19.24
N ASP A 35 4.28 -12.41 -18.35
CA ASP A 35 4.78 -12.54 -16.98
C ASP A 35 6.20 -13.12 -16.92
N ASP A 36 6.52 -14.08 -17.80
CA ASP A 36 7.87 -14.64 -17.89
C ASP A 36 8.90 -13.59 -18.26
N LEU A 37 8.57 -12.65 -19.16
CA LEU A 37 9.45 -11.54 -19.53
C LEU A 37 9.65 -10.55 -18.39
N ILE A 38 8.61 -10.27 -17.60
CA ILE A 38 8.74 -9.46 -16.37
C ILE A 38 9.67 -10.14 -15.37
N MET A 39 9.49 -11.45 -15.16
CA MET A 39 10.35 -12.24 -14.29
C MET A 39 11.81 -12.19 -14.77
N PHE A 40 12.06 -12.41 -16.06
CA PHE A 40 13.41 -12.34 -16.62
C PHE A 40 14.02 -10.94 -16.46
N TYR A 41 13.27 -9.87 -16.68
CA TYR A 41 13.76 -8.50 -16.47
C TYR A 41 14.17 -8.24 -15.01
N SER A 42 13.36 -8.73 -14.07
CA SER A 42 13.64 -8.64 -12.63
C SER A 42 14.91 -9.43 -12.26
N GLN A 43 15.06 -10.64 -12.78
CA GLN A 43 16.26 -11.47 -12.57
C GLN A 43 17.52 -10.81 -13.12
N VAL A 44 17.49 -10.22 -14.32
CA VAL A 44 18.62 -9.46 -14.88
C VAL A 44 18.97 -8.29 -13.98
N SER A 45 17.97 -7.50 -13.56
CA SER A 45 18.19 -6.33 -12.70
C SER A 45 18.74 -6.70 -11.32
N ARG A 46 18.40 -7.88 -10.81
CA ARG A 46 19.00 -8.43 -9.58
C ARG A 46 20.44 -8.84 -9.82
N LEU A 47 20.73 -9.60 -10.88
CA LEU A 47 22.11 -10.01 -11.21
C LEU A 47 23.03 -8.81 -11.43
N ASP A 48 22.57 -7.77 -12.14
CA ASP A 48 23.34 -6.55 -12.35
C ASP A 48 23.70 -5.87 -11.03
N ARG A 49 22.73 -5.82 -10.10
CA ARG A 49 22.94 -5.26 -8.77
C ARG A 49 23.91 -6.11 -7.96
N ASP A 50 23.67 -7.41 -7.85
CA ASP A 50 24.46 -8.34 -7.05
C ASP A 50 25.92 -8.41 -7.55
N ASN A 51 26.14 -8.30 -8.87
CA ASN A 51 27.46 -8.18 -9.48
C ASN A 51 28.09 -6.80 -9.19
N HIS A 52 27.33 -5.72 -9.25
CA HIS A 52 27.82 -4.36 -8.94
C HIS A 52 28.30 -4.23 -7.48
N ILE A 53 27.60 -4.86 -6.54
CA ILE A 53 27.98 -4.90 -5.11
C ILE A 53 28.92 -6.07 -4.76
N GLN A 54 29.42 -6.79 -5.78
CA GLN A 54 30.38 -7.91 -5.65
C GLN A 54 29.92 -9.04 -4.72
N VAL A 55 28.61 -9.30 -4.66
CA VAL A 55 28.01 -10.40 -3.87
C VAL A 55 28.05 -11.72 -4.63
N ILE A 56 28.15 -11.68 -5.96
CA ILE A 56 28.32 -12.86 -6.82
C ILE A 56 29.59 -12.71 -7.64
N SER A 57 30.23 -13.83 -7.96
CA SER A 57 31.38 -13.87 -8.86
C SER A 57 30.96 -13.54 -10.31
N TYR A 58 31.94 -13.12 -11.12
CA TYR A 58 31.74 -12.89 -12.55
C TYR A 58 31.26 -14.15 -13.29
N GLU A 59 31.70 -15.34 -12.85
CA GLU A 59 31.27 -16.63 -13.42
C GLU A 59 29.80 -16.91 -13.11
N GLU A 60 29.36 -16.68 -11.86
CA GLU A 60 27.96 -16.82 -11.45
C GLU A 60 27.05 -15.81 -12.15
N TYR A 61 27.49 -14.57 -12.30
CA TYR A 61 26.79 -13.54 -13.07
C TYR A 61 26.57 -13.99 -14.51
N ASN A 62 27.63 -14.42 -15.20
CA ASN A 62 27.54 -14.89 -16.59
C ASN A 62 26.67 -16.14 -16.73
N LEU A 63 26.74 -17.06 -15.77
CA LEU A 63 25.87 -18.24 -15.75
C LEU A 63 24.40 -17.83 -15.65
N GLY A 64 24.08 -16.86 -14.79
CA GLY A 64 22.73 -16.31 -14.63
C GLY A 64 22.23 -15.62 -15.90
N ILE A 65 23.04 -14.74 -16.49
CA ILE A 65 22.73 -14.05 -17.75
C ILE A 65 22.49 -15.06 -18.88
N ASN A 66 23.34 -16.09 -19.01
CA ASN A 66 23.19 -17.13 -20.03
C ASN A 66 21.89 -17.94 -19.87
N LYS A 67 21.50 -18.26 -18.62
CA LYS A 67 20.22 -18.95 -18.34
C LYS A 67 19.03 -18.08 -18.77
N ILE A 68 19.05 -16.80 -18.44
CA ILE A 68 17.99 -15.87 -18.80
C ILE A 68 17.92 -15.67 -20.32
N GLN A 69 19.07 -15.50 -20.99
CA GLN A 69 19.13 -15.42 -22.45
C GLN A 69 18.51 -16.64 -23.14
N LYS A 70 18.75 -17.85 -22.60
CA LYS A 70 18.13 -19.08 -23.13
C LYS A 70 16.61 -19.07 -22.94
N GLY A 71 16.12 -18.64 -21.77
CA GLY A 71 14.68 -18.52 -21.50
C GLY A 71 13.99 -17.53 -22.43
N VAL A 72 14.56 -16.34 -22.61
CA VAL A 72 14.04 -15.32 -23.54
C VAL A 72 14.11 -15.82 -24.99
N LEU A 73 15.16 -16.55 -25.38
CA LEU A 73 15.25 -17.14 -26.70
C LEU A 73 14.17 -18.20 -26.96
N ALA A 74 13.81 -19.00 -25.96
CA ALA A 74 12.71 -19.95 -26.05
C ALA A 74 11.39 -19.22 -26.31
N ILE A 75 11.09 -18.17 -25.53
CA ILE A 75 9.93 -17.31 -25.77
C ILE A 75 9.91 -16.79 -27.20
N ILE A 76 11.01 -16.18 -27.68
CA ILE A 76 11.06 -15.64 -29.06
C ILE A 76 10.76 -16.71 -30.12
N ASN A 77 11.16 -17.96 -29.89
CA ASN A 77 10.89 -19.05 -30.84
C ASN A 77 9.41 -19.45 -30.85
N ASP A 78 8.77 -19.40 -29.69
CA ASP A 78 7.41 -19.88 -29.44
C ASP A 78 6.35 -18.79 -29.67
N LEU A 79 6.73 -17.50 -29.74
CA LEU A 79 5.82 -16.38 -30.00
C LEU A 79 4.97 -16.55 -31.26
N GLU A 80 3.65 -16.53 -31.12
CA GLU A 80 2.69 -16.57 -32.22
C GLU A 80 2.18 -15.17 -32.61
N VAL A 81 1.34 -15.06 -33.64
CA VAL A 81 0.85 -13.76 -34.12
C VAL A 81 -0.08 -13.12 -33.09
N GLU A 82 -0.88 -13.97 -32.47
CA GLU A 82 -1.91 -13.71 -31.47
C GLU A 82 -1.32 -13.14 -30.18
N ASP A 83 -0.05 -13.46 -29.90
CA ASP A 83 0.70 -12.89 -28.77
C ASP A 83 1.08 -11.43 -29.01
N LEU A 84 1.19 -10.99 -30.27
CA LEU A 84 1.74 -9.69 -30.63
C LEU A 84 0.65 -8.66 -30.91
N LYS A 85 0.86 -7.44 -30.41
CA LYS A 85 0.08 -6.27 -30.79
C LYS A 85 0.33 -5.95 -32.26
N ILE A 86 -0.48 -6.49 -33.17
CA ILE A 86 -0.31 -6.23 -34.61
C ILE A 86 -0.56 -4.74 -34.88
N LYS A 87 0.47 -4.00 -35.30
CA LYS A 87 0.28 -2.76 -36.06
C LYS A 87 -0.11 -3.15 -37.48
N GLU A 88 -1.35 -2.91 -37.89
CA GLU A 88 -1.68 -2.95 -39.31
C GLU A 88 -0.86 -1.89 -40.07
N PRO A 89 -0.32 -2.21 -41.26
CA PRO A 89 0.40 -1.24 -42.07
C PRO A 89 -0.57 -0.22 -42.66
N SER A 90 -0.30 1.05 -42.37
CA SER A 90 -1.00 2.24 -42.86
C SER A 90 -1.21 2.23 -44.37
N ILE A 91 -2.47 2.24 -44.80
CA ILE A 91 -2.87 2.72 -46.14
C ILE A 91 -3.42 4.13 -45.97
N GLU A 92 -2.73 5.10 -46.57
CA GLU A 92 -3.14 6.49 -46.68
C GLU A 92 -4.48 6.61 -47.43
N ILE A 93 -5.56 6.97 -46.73
CA ILE A 93 -6.65 7.75 -47.32
C ILE A 93 -7.06 8.83 -46.32
N LYS A 94 -6.77 10.07 -46.71
CA LYS A 94 -7.12 11.31 -46.00
C LYS A 94 -8.64 11.41 -45.82
N SER A 95 -9.11 11.56 -44.57
CA SER A 95 -10.34 12.29 -44.28
C SER A 95 -10.19 13.09 -42.97
N GLU A 96 -10.59 14.36 -43.02
CA GLU A 96 -10.38 15.40 -42.01
C GLU A 96 -11.15 15.23 -40.69
N SER A 97 -11.68 14.04 -40.41
CA SER A 97 -12.52 13.75 -39.25
C SER A 97 -11.79 13.12 -38.05
N GLU A 98 -10.51 12.77 -38.16
CA GLU A 98 -9.75 12.10 -37.08
C GLU A 98 -8.80 13.02 -36.29
N LYS A 99 -9.11 14.32 -36.17
CA LYS A 99 -8.34 15.26 -35.32
C LYS A 99 -8.62 15.14 -33.80
N LYS A 100 -9.32 14.11 -33.35
CA LYS A 100 -9.55 13.84 -31.92
C LYS A 100 -9.56 12.34 -31.65
N MET A 101 -8.38 11.74 -31.46
CA MET A 101 -8.10 10.60 -30.56
C MET A 101 -6.71 10.04 -30.90
N VAL A 102 -5.69 10.88 -30.78
CA VAL A 102 -4.33 10.38 -30.47
C VAL A 102 -4.26 10.44 -28.95
N SER A 103 -4.47 9.30 -28.29
CA SER A 103 -4.29 9.20 -26.84
C SER A 103 -2.85 9.57 -26.53
N GLU A 104 -2.64 10.67 -25.81
CA GLU A 104 -1.38 10.95 -25.14
C GLU A 104 -1.03 9.70 -24.31
N GLU A 105 0.06 9.01 -24.64
CA GLU A 105 0.61 7.99 -23.75
C GLU A 105 0.92 8.70 -22.43
N GLU A 106 0.15 8.33 -21.39
CA GLU A 106 0.22 8.97 -20.09
C GLU A 106 1.62 8.74 -19.50
N GLU A 107 2.47 9.77 -19.54
CA GLU A 107 3.86 9.69 -19.06
C GLU A 107 3.88 9.64 -17.53
N PHE A 108 4.55 8.62 -16.99
CA PHE A 108 4.69 8.37 -15.55
C PHE A 108 6.11 8.67 -15.09
N GLU A 109 6.25 9.52 -14.09
CA GLU A 109 7.52 9.83 -13.42
C GLU A 109 7.69 8.97 -12.17
N LEU A 110 8.91 8.48 -11.94
CA LEU A 110 9.24 7.72 -10.74
C LEU A 110 9.23 8.64 -9.52
N LEU A 111 8.33 8.39 -8.57
CA LEU A 111 8.32 9.07 -7.27
C LEU A 111 9.29 8.41 -6.29
N ARG A 112 9.13 7.10 -6.14
CA ARG A 112 9.87 6.23 -5.22
C ARG A 112 9.95 4.84 -5.83
N TYR A 113 10.74 3.96 -5.24
CA TYR A 113 10.88 2.60 -5.73
C TYR A 113 9.50 1.92 -5.89
N GLY A 114 9.13 1.63 -7.15
CA GLY A 114 7.86 1.00 -7.51
C GLY A 114 6.62 1.90 -7.49
N GLU A 115 6.77 3.17 -7.15
CA GLU A 115 5.70 4.17 -7.09
C GLU A 115 5.92 5.23 -8.17
N PHE A 116 4.89 5.49 -8.98
CA PHE A 116 4.95 6.46 -10.07
C PHE A 116 3.78 7.44 -10.01
N LYS A 117 3.98 8.64 -10.57
CA LYS A 117 2.94 9.66 -10.72
C LYS A 117 2.92 10.18 -12.15
N SER A 118 1.75 10.27 -12.75
CA SER A 118 1.59 10.90 -14.06
C SER A 118 1.35 12.40 -13.94
N ARG A 119 1.50 13.11 -15.07
CA ARG A 119 1.27 14.56 -15.15
C ARG A 119 -0.16 14.98 -14.76
N ASN A 120 -1.15 14.10 -14.93
CA ASN A 120 -2.54 14.39 -14.56
C ASN A 120 -2.85 14.06 -13.08
N GLY A 121 -1.86 13.59 -12.31
CA GLY A 121 -2.00 13.32 -10.89
C GLY A 121 -2.32 11.88 -10.51
N LYS A 122 -2.49 10.95 -11.46
CA LYS A 122 -2.71 9.53 -11.14
C LYS A 122 -1.45 8.87 -10.59
N PHE A 123 -1.65 7.91 -9.69
CA PHE A 123 -0.59 7.10 -9.11
C PHE A 123 -0.61 5.67 -9.65
N LYS A 124 0.59 5.14 -9.93
CA LYS A 124 0.79 3.76 -10.40
C LYS A 124 1.73 3.00 -9.48
N LEU A 125 1.35 1.78 -9.13
CA LEU A 125 2.15 0.83 -8.35
C LEU A 125 2.65 -0.31 -9.26
N THR A 126 3.92 -0.68 -9.12
CA THR A 126 4.53 -1.79 -9.88
C THR A 126 5.23 -2.82 -9.01
N ILE A 127 5.03 -2.78 -7.70
CA ILE A 127 5.65 -3.69 -6.74
C ILE A 127 4.62 -4.20 -5.73
N ALA A 128 4.81 -5.43 -5.24
CA ALA A 128 3.90 -6.05 -4.30
C ALA A 128 3.75 -5.24 -2.99
N PRO A 129 2.59 -5.29 -2.32
CA PRO A 129 2.32 -4.53 -1.09
C PRO A 129 3.36 -4.69 0.02
N THR A 130 3.83 -5.91 0.26
CA THR A 130 4.85 -6.24 1.28
C THR A 130 6.20 -5.63 0.94
N VAL A 131 6.57 -5.64 -0.34
CA VAL A 131 7.79 -4.99 -0.84
C VAL A 131 7.67 -3.48 -0.63
N LEU A 132 6.60 -2.86 -1.12
CA LEU A 132 6.32 -1.42 -0.91
C LEU A 132 6.43 -1.05 0.57
N PHE A 133 5.70 -1.77 1.42
CA PHE A 133 5.65 -1.50 2.85
C PHE A 133 7.02 -1.64 3.52
N SER A 134 7.78 -2.69 3.17
CA SER A 134 9.14 -2.88 3.71
C SER A 134 10.10 -1.75 3.31
N TYR A 135 10.04 -1.26 2.08
CA TYR A 135 10.84 -0.12 1.61
C TYR A 135 10.46 1.16 2.34
N ARG A 136 9.16 1.43 2.49
CA ARG A 136 8.68 2.60 3.23
C ARG A 136 9.05 2.53 4.71
N ILE A 137 8.98 1.34 5.34
CA ILE A 137 9.48 1.16 6.70
C ILE A 137 10.99 1.42 6.77
N ALA A 138 11.80 0.92 5.84
CA ALA A 138 13.24 1.15 5.86
C ALA A 138 13.59 2.65 5.76
N GLN A 139 12.83 3.42 4.97
CA GLN A 139 12.98 4.88 4.85
C GLN A 139 12.48 5.62 6.09
N ALA A 140 11.31 5.25 6.60
CA ALA A 140 10.72 5.88 7.77
C ALA A 140 11.48 5.53 9.05
N PHE A 141 12.04 4.33 9.17
CA PHE A 141 12.67 3.78 10.39
C PHE A 141 14.06 3.20 10.08
N PRO A 142 15.03 4.03 9.67
CA PRO A 142 16.34 3.56 9.27
C PRO A 142 17.07 2.88 10.42
N GLY A 143 17.70 1.73 10.13
CA GLY A 143 18.51 0.98 11.09
C GLY A 143 17.74 0.19 12.15
N VAL A 144 16.40 0.16 12.10
CA VAL A 144 15.61 -0.68 13.02
C VAL A 144 15.77 -2.16 12.61
N ARG A 145 16.00 -3.01 13.60
CA ARG A 145 16.06 -4.48 13.51
C ARG A 145 15.33 -5.03 14.73
N GLY A 146 14.34 -5.89 14.54
CA GLY A 146 13.40 -6.27 15.59
C GLY A 146 12.45 -5.14 15.99
N LEU A 147 12.00 -5.14 17.24
CA LEU A 147 11.03 -4.19 17.78
C LEU A 147 11.72 -2.92 18.31
N ARG A 148 11.19 -1.74 17.98
CA ARG A 148 11.65 -0.46 18.55
C ARG A 148 10.50 0.52 18.75
N TRP A 149 10.49 1.15 19.92
CA TRP A 149 9.51 2.17 20.31
C TRP A 149 9.92 3.58 19.89
N PHE A 150 8.91 4.39 19.54
CA PHE A 150 9.02 5.82 19.26
C PHE A 150 7.82 6.53 19.88
N GLU A 151 8.01 7.74 20.41
CA GLU A 151 6.97 8.47 21.15
C GLU A 151 6.78 9.89 20.64
N GLY A 152 5.61 10.48 20.97
CA GLY A 152 5.29 11.88 20.72
C GLY A 152 5.48 12.32 19.27
N ASN A 153 6.08 13.50 19.07
CA ASN A 153 6.27 14.09 17.74
C ASN A 153 7.18 13.25 16.83
N VAL A 154 8.11 12.47 17.40
CA VAL A 154 8.96 11.57 16.61
C VAL A 154 8.11 10.45 16.02
N ALA A 155 7.23 9.83 16.81
CA ALA A 155 6.30 8.82 16.33
C ALA A 155 5.44 9.35 15.17
N LEU A 156 4.85 10.53 15.34
CA LEU A 156 3.99 11.15 14.33
C LEU A 156 4.74 11.48 13.04
N LYS A 157 5.95 12.05 13.14
CA LYS A 157 6.80 12.35 11.98
C LYS A 157 7.17 11.08 11.22
N ARG A 158 7.50 10.01 11.93
CA ARG A 158 7.87 8.72 11.32
C ARG A 158 6.68 8.04 10.65
N LEU A 159 5.51 8.08 11.29
CA LEU A 159 4.27 7.58 10.70
C LEU A 159 3.88 8.36 9.43
N SER A 160 4.09 9.68 9.44
CA SER A 160 3.87 10.54 8.27
C SER A 160 4.77 10.20 7.08
N LEU A 161 6.01 9.77 7.33
CA LEU A 161 6.91 9.29 6.28
C LEU A 161 6.47 7.92 5.73
N LEU A 162 6.06 7.00 6.62
CA LEU A 162 5.56 5.68 6.22
C LEU A 162 4.29 5.78 5.37
N LEU A 163 3.37 6.65 5.76
CA LEU A 163 2.07 6.84 5.11
C LEU A 163 2.04 8.07 4.20
N GLN A 164 3.21 8.55 3.75
CA GLN A 164 3.27 9.63 2.79
C GLN A 164 2.53 9.23 1.52
N GLU A 165 1.71 10.12 0.99
CA GLU A 165 0.96 9.88 -0.24
C GLU A 165 1.89 9.46 -1.39
N PRO A 166 1.44 8.54 -2.27
CA PRO A 166 0.12 7.89 -2.28
C PRO A 166 -0.05 6.77 -1.25
N THR A 167 -1.22 6.66 -0.62
CA THR A 167 -1.65 5.46 0.14
C THR A 167 -2.59 4.56 -0.66
N GLN A 168 -3.15 5.09 -1.76
CA GLN A 168 -3.96 4.41 -2.76
C GLN A 168 -3.40 4.70 -4.16
N PHE A 169 -3.54 3.75 -5.07
CA PHE A 169 -3.02 3.83 -6.43
C PHE A 169 -4.14 3.59 -7.44
N ASP A 170 -4.23 4.47 -8.45
CA ASP A 170 -5.21 4.35 -9.52
C ASP A 170 -4.91 3.15 -10.43
N ILE A 171 -3.64 2.77 -10.55
CA ILE A 171 -3.17 1.69 -11.41
C ILE A 171 -2.29 0.74 -10.61
N ALA A 172 -2.72 -0.52 -10.51
CA ALA A 172 -1.97 -1.60 -9.89
C ALA A 172 -2.21 -2.91 -10.67
N ASN A 173 -1.65 -2.97 -11.88
CA ASN A 173 -1.91 -4.05 -12.82
C ASN A 173 -0.77 -5.07 -12.81
N GLY A 174 -1.07 -6.30 -12.39
CA GLY A 174 -0.12 -7.41 -12.31
C GLY A 174 -0.50 -8.37 -11.18
N TYR A 175 -0.04 -9.62 -11.26
CA TYR A 175 -0.31 -10.61 -10.21
C TYR A 175 0.28 -10.15 -8.86
N GLY A 176 -0.54 -10.20 -7.80
CA GLY A 176 -0.13 -9.78 -6.46
C GLY A 176 -0.01 -8.25 -6.25
N LEU A 177 -0.43 -7.44 -7.22
CA LEU A 177 -0.53 -5.98 -7.07
C LEU A 177 -1.95 -5.57 -6.67
N TYR A 178 -2.03 -4.58 -5.79
CA TYR A 178 -3.29 -4.06 -5.28
C TYR A 178 -3.23 -2.54 -5.18
N SER A 179 -4.32 -1.87 -5.56
CA SER A 179 -4.45 -0.41 -5.49
C SER A 179 -4.42 0.13 -4.06
N ASP A 180 -4.68 -0.73 -3.07
CA ASP A 180 -4.78 -0.44 -1.65
C ASP A 180 -3.72 -1.21 -0.82
N PRO A 181 -2.41 -0.98 -1.03
CA PRO A 181 -1.37 -1.89 -0.56
C PRO A 181 -1.07 -1.80 0.94
N ILE A 182 -1.51 -0.75 1.65
CA ILE A 182 -1.23 -0.57 3.07
C ILE A 182 -2.55 -0.61 3.85
N TRP A 183 -2.63 -1.54 4.80
CA TRP A 183 -3.82 -1.80 5.59
C TRP A 183 -3.53 -1.52 7.07
N TRP A 184 -4.58 -1.26 7.83
CA TRP A 184 -4.56 -1.27 9.28
C TRP A 184 -5.49 -2.36 9.80
N PHE A 185 -5.20 -2.93 10.96
CA PHE A 185 -6.01 -3.97 11.58
C PHE A 185 -6.14 -3.78 13.08
N ARG A 186 -7.28 -4.21 13.58
CA ARG A 186 -7.52 -4.40 15.01
C ARG A 186 -8.55 -5.51 15.20
N GLY A 187 -8.13 -6.66 15.73
CA GLY A 187 -9.01 -7.80 15.88
C GLY A 187 -9.23 -8.56 14.57
N ASN A 188 -10.50 -8.74 14.18
CA ASN A 188 -10.93 -9.72 13.18
C ASN A 188 -10.93 -9.27 11.72
N SER A 189 -10.52 -8.03 11.44
CA SER A 189 -10.52 -7.50 10.08
C SER A 189 -9.40 -6.48 9.87
N GLY A 190 -8.89 -6.46 8.64
CA GLY A 190 -8.03 -5.42 8.12
C GLY A 190 -8.81 -4.52 7.16
N LEU A 191 -8.45 -3.24 7.13
CA LEU A 191 -9.05 -2.25 6.24
C LEU A 191 -7.95 -1.43 5.56
N PRO A 192 -8.17 -0.98 4.31
CA PRO A 192 -7.21 -0.16 3.61
C PRO A 192 -6.99 1.17 4.32
N ILE A 193 -5.77 1.68 4.27
CA ILE A 193 -5.47 3.07 4.58
C ILE A 193 -5.67 3.85 3.28
N GLU A 194 -6.74 4.61 3.24
CA GLU A 194 -7.12 5.43 2.08
C GLU A 194 -6.46 6.80 2.16
N ARG A 195 -6.46 7.40 3.36
CA ARG A 195 -5.85 8.72 3.61
C ARG A 195 -5.17 8.78 4.98
N PHE A 196 -4.10 9.57 5.04
CA PHE A 196 -3.42 9.92 6.27
C PHE A 196 -3.14 11.43 6.29
N LYS A 197 -3.58 12.13 7.33
CA LYS A 197 -3.36 13.57 7.49
C LYS A 197 -2.92 13.89 8.92
N VAL A 198 -1.81 14.60 9.08
CA VAL A 198 -1.42 15.15 10.38
C VAL A 198 -2.34 16.33 10.72
N LEU A 199 -2.83 16.34 11.95
CA LEU A 199 -3.63 17.43 12.52
C LEU A 199 -2.82 18.14 13.62
N SER A 200 -3.40 19.16 14.23
CA SER A 200 -2.78 19.87 15.34
C SER A 200 -2.73 19.04 16.63
N HIS A 201 -1.96 19.48 17.63
CA HIS A 201 -1.95 18.91 18.99
C HIS A 201 -1.60 17.40 19.06
N GLY A 202 -0.73 16.93 18.18
CA GLY A 202 -0.32 15.52 18.12
C GLY A 202 -1.41 14.59 17.60
N LYS A 203 -2.43 15.14 16.94
CA LYS A 203 -3.48 14.33 16.32
C LYS A 203 -3.14 13.99 14.87
N PHE A 204 -3.75 12.93 14.37
CA PHE A 204 -3.76 12.58 12.97
C PHE A 204 -5.11 11.98 12.60
N LEU A 205 -5.40 12.02 11.32
CA LEU A 205 -6.57 11.42 10.70
C LEU A 205 -6.12 10.20 9.90
N LEU A 206 -6.66 9.03 10.22
CA LEU A 206 -6.50 7.80 9.46
C LEU A 206 -7.87 7.39 8.92
N ASN A 207 -8.10 7.56 7.62
CA ASN A 207 -9.43 7.51 7.02
C ASN A 207 -10.39 8.45 7.78
N SER A 208 -11.40 7.95 8.47
CA SER A 208 -12.30 8.75 9.32
C SER A 208 -11.88 8.82 10.79
N LYS A 209 -10.83 8.11 11.22
CA LYS A 209 -10.40 8.06 12.64
C LYS A 209 -9.52 9.26 12.99
N GLU A 210 -10.04 10.17 13.81
CA GLU A 210 -9.27 11.26 14.43
C GLU A 210 -8.65 10.74 15.73
N LEU A 211 -7.31 10.64 15.74
CA LEU A 211 -6.56 9.91 16.74
C LEU A 211 -5.44 10.77 17.32
N LYS A 212 -5.25 10.72 18.64
CA LYS A 212 -4.18 11.44 19.34
C LYS A 212 -3.01 10.51 19.63
N ILE A 213 -1.85 10.76 19.02
CA ILE A 213 -0.71 9.84 19.12
C ILE A 213 -0.23 9.70 20.57
N SER A 214 0.01 8.46 21.01
CA SER A 214 0.73 8.15 22.24
C SER A 214 2.17 7.77 21.88
N LYS A 215 2.31 6.59 21.29
CA LYS A 215 3.57 5.97 20.90
C LYS A 215 3.32 4.96 19.79
N ILE A 216 4.39 4.57 19.10
CA ILE A 216 4.38 3.51 18.10
C ILE A 216 5.52 2.53 18.39
N ALA A 217 5.30 1.25 18.07
CA ALA A 217 6.37 0.27 18.00
C ALA A 217 6.49 -0.19 16.54
N VAL A 218 7.71 -0.16 16.00
CA VAL A 218 8.00 -0.70 14.67
C VAL A 218 8.72 -2.00 14.82
N TYR A 219 8.23 -3.00 14.11
CA TYR A 219 8.86 -4.30 14.04
C TYR A 219 9.36 -4.56 12.62
N THR A 220 10.67 -4.77 12.50
CA THR A 220 11.32 -5.17 11.26
C THR A 220 11.92 -6.56 11.40
N SER A 221 11.38 -7.51 10.66
CA SER A 221 11.87 -8.89 10.58
C SER A 221 13.02 -9.00 9.58
N THR A 222 13.72 -10.13 9.58
CA THR A 222 14.61 -10.52 8.47
C THR A 222 13.81 -10.84 7.21
N SER A 223 12.54 -11.22 7.37
CA SER A 223 11.59 -11.44 6.27
C SER A 223 10.78 -10.17 5.99
N TYR A 224 10.95 -9.58 4.80
CA TYR A 224 10.33 -8.29 4.43
C TYR A 224 8.80 -8.25 4.58
N TYR A 225 8.13 -9.40 4.43
CA TYR A 225 6.66 -9.53 4.48
C TYR A 225 6.08 -9.55 5.90
N ARG A 226 6.93 -9.66 6.94
CA ARG A 226 6.51 -9.70 8.36
C ARG A 226 6.60 -8.37 9.08
N CYS A 227 7.03 -7.31 8.40
CA CYS A 227 7.15 -6.01 9.03
C CYS A 227 5.77 -5.45 9.42
N PHE A 228 5.69 -4.78 10.55
CA PHE A 228 4.47 -4.12 11.02
C PHE A 228 4.78 -2.90 11.89
N VAL A 229 3.78 -2.02 12.05
CA VAL A 229 3.82 -0.90 13.00
C VAL A 229 2.64 -0.99 13.93
N TYR A 230 2.89 -1.21 15.23
CA TYR A 230 1.89 -1.03 16.27
C TYR A 230 1.73 0.45 16.58
N VAL A 231 0.49 0.93 16.64
CA VAL A 231 0.15 2.31 16.96
C VAL A 231 -0.73 2.32 18.20
N GLU A 232 -0.35 3.12 19.19
CA GLU A 232 -1.13 3.40 20.38
C GLU A 232 -1.49 4.87 20.44
N THR A 233 -2.74 5.14 20.82
CA THR A 233 -3.31 6.48 20.86
C THR A 233 -3.90 6.75 22.25
N LYS A 234 -3.81 8.00 22.66
CA LYS A 234 -4.41 8.48 23.91
C LYS A 234 -5.92 8.69 23.72
N ALA A 235 -6.66 8.60 24.82
CA ALA A 235 -8.00 9.18 24.91
C ALA A 235 -7.95 10.68 24.56
N ASP A 236 -8.99 11.15 23.88
CA ASP A 236 -9.21 12.55 23.58
C ASP A 236 -10.43 13.10 24.33
N GLN A 237 -10.61 14.41 24.29
CA GLN A 237 -11.76 15.06 24.92
C GLN A 237 -13.00 15.00 24.01
N PRO A 238 -14.22 14.87 24.58
CA PRO A 238 -15.46 14.96 23.82
C PRO A 238 -15.50 16.20 22.90
N ILE A 239 -16.12 16.06 21.73
CA ILE A 239 -16.30 17.14 20.76
C ILE A 239 -17.33 18.17 21.23
N GLY A 240 -18.18 17.80 22.19
CA GLY A 240 -19.18 18.70 22.79
C GLY A 240 -20.50 18.80 22.00
N LEU A 241 -20.80 17.82 21.13
CA LEU A 241 -22.06 17.76 20.37
C LEU A 241 -23.16 16.92 21.06
N TYR A 242 -22.82 16.28 22.18
CA TYR A 242 -23.61 15.25 22.81
C TYR A 242 -23.72 15.53 24.31
N ASP A 243 -24.81 16.18 24.72
CA ASP A 243 -24.99 16.65 26.11
C ASP A 243 -25.20 15.49 27.10
N ASP A 244 -25.86 14.40 26.70
CA ASP A 244 -26.28 13.31 27.61
C ASP A 244 -25.72 11.91 27.28
N SER A 245 -25.12 11.70 26.09
CA SER A 245 -24.76 10.34 25.61
C SER A 245 -23.30 9.94 25.83
N ASN A 246 -22.52 10.79 26.50
CA ASN A 246 -21.09 10.60 26.77
C ASN A 246 -20.78 10.68 28.27
N ASP A 247 -21.70 10.27 29.14
CA ASP A 247 -21.40 10.14 30.57
C ASP A 247 -20.34 9.05 30.81
N ASP A 248 -19.47 9.26 31.80
CA ASP A 248 -18.29 8.45 32.10
C ASP A 248 -18.68 6.97 32.33
N ASP A 249 -19.83 6.72 32.94
CA ASP A 249 -20.34 5.36 33.18
C ASP A 249 -20.74 4.64 31.89
N GLN A 250 -21.27 5.35 30.89
CA GLN A 250 -21.57 4.77 29.59
C GLN A 250 -20.28 4.47 28.82
N ILE A 251 -19.35 5.43 28.78
CA ILE A 251 -18.04 5.27 28.15
C ILE A 251 -17.33 4.06 28.74
N LYS A 252 -17.28 3.97 30.07
CA LYS A 252 -16.65 2.85 30.79
C LYS A 252 -17.30 1.52 30.47
N ARG A 253 -18.64 1.41 30.54
CA ARG A 253 -19.35 0.15 30.22
C ARG A 253 -19.06 -0.34 28.80
N ILE A 254 -19.04 0.57 27.82
CA ILE A 254 -18.75 0.23 26.42
C ILE A 254 -17.27 -0.14 26.27
N ALA A 255 -16.36 0.59 26.89
CA ALA A 255 -14.94 0.30 26.88
C ALA A 255 -14.62 -1.04 27.56
N ASP A 256 -15.30 -1.40 28.65
CA ASP A 256 -15.12 -2.70 29.31
C ASP A 256 -15.56 -3.86 28.41
N ARG A 257 -16.62 -3.66 27.61
CA ARG A 257 -17.16 -4.67 26.70
C ARG A 257 -16.34 -4.81 25.39
N TRP A 258 -15.97 -3.69 24.78
CA TRP A 258 -15.38 -3.67 23.42
C TRP A 258 -13.88 -3.31 23.41
N GLY A 259 -13.37 -2.81 24.54
CA GLY A 259 -12.00 -2.37 24.74
C GLY A 259 -11.76 -0.89 24.44
N TYR A 260 -12.75 -0.17 23.92
CA TYR A 260 -12.68 1.24 23.56
C TYR A 260 -14.07 1.84 23.36
N PHE A 261 -14.12 3.18 23.36
CA PHE A 261 -15.26 4.02 23.03
C PHE A 261 -14.82 5.14 22.09
N TYR A 262 -15.67 5.48 21.13
CA TYR A 262 -15.52 6.63 20.26
C TYR A 262 -16.87 7.30 20.01
N GLU A 263 -16.83 8.60 19.74
CA GLU A 263 -17.96 9.37 19.22
C GLU A 263 -17.77 9.61 17.72
N ARG A 264 -18.88 9.71 16.99
CA ARG A 264 -18.90 9.94 15.54
C ARG A 264 -19.48 11.32 15.27
N TYR A 265 -18.93 12.09 14.33
CA TYR A 265 -19.45 13.40 13.95
C TYR A 265 -19.09 13.72 12.49
N GLY A 266 -19.80 14.66 11.88
CA GLY A 266 -19.44 15.24 10.59
C GLY A 266 -18.64 16.52 10.77
N LEU A 267 -17.73 16.82 9.85
CA LEU A 267 -17.02 18.10 9.79
C LEU A 267 -17.38 18.80 8.47
N TYR A 268 -18.21 19.83 8.54
CA TYR A 268 -18.65 20.62 7.39
C TYR A 268 -18.05 22.02 7.47
N ASN A 269 -17.17 22.40 6.54
CA ASN A 269 -16.49 23.71 6.55
C ASN A 269 -15.90 24.08 7.92
N GLU A 270 -15.20 23.13 8.56
CA GLU A 270 -14.62 23.25 9.90
C GLU A 270 -15.63 23.32 11.06
N ILE A 271 -16.93 23.29 10.78
CA ILE A 271 -18.01 23.24 11.77
C ILE A 271 -18.33 21.77 12.07
N PRO A 272 -18.20 21.32 13.34
CA PRO A 272 -18.63 19.98 13.73
C PRO A 272 -20.16 19.92 13.76
N ILE A 273 -20.73 18.89 13.12
CA ILE A 273 -22.16 18.56 13.12
C ILE A 273 -22.33 17.15 13.70
N ARG A 274 -23.51 16.86 14.26
CA ARG A 274 -23.76 15.55 14.87
C ARG A 274 -23.68 14.43 13.85
N GLY A 275 -23.44 13.22 14.33
CA GLY A 275 -23.29 12.04 13.50
C GLY A 275 -24.59 11.62 12.80
N ASP A 276 -25.76 11.96 13.36
CA ASP A 276 -27.08 11.78 12.74
C ASP A 276 -27.29 12.83 11.63
N GLU A 277 -27.01 14.11 11.89
CA GLU A 277 -27.03 15.18 10.89
C GLU A 277 -26.12 14.91 9.68
N PHE A 278 -24.95 14.32 9.93
CA PHE A 278 -24.06 13.86 8.86
C PHE A 278 -24.71 12.81 7.96
N ASP A 279 -25.38 11.81 8.55
CA ASP A 279 -26.02 10.72 7.80
C ASP A 279 -27.23 11.25 6.99
N ASP A 280 -27.93 12.27 7.51
CA ASP A 280 -29.07 12.92 6.85
C ASP A 280 -28.65 13.89 5.72
N GLY A 281 -27.39 14.34 5.70
CA GLY A 281 -26.86 15.29 4.71
C GLY A 281 -27.34 16.74 4.91
N ALA A 282 -27.88 17.06 6.09
CA ALA A 282 -28.26 18.42 6.50
C ALA A 282 -28.09 18.58 8.01
N ALA A 283 -27.81 19.80 8.47
CA ALA A 283 -27.64 20.11 9.89
C ALA A 283 -28.26 21.47 10.24
N GLU A 284 -28.63 21.66 11.51
CA GLU A 284 -29.00 22.98 12.02
C GLU A 284 -27.73 23.73 12.45
N ILE A 285 -27.34 24.76 11.69
CA ILE A 285 -26.16 25.57 11.98
C ILE A 285 -26.62 27.00 12.22
N ASN A 286 -26.40 27.52 13.42
CA ASN A 286 -26.83 28.86 13.85
C ASN A 286 -28.34 29.11 13.68
N GLY A 287 -29.18 28.09 13.89
CA GLY A 287 -30.63 28.17 13.78
C GLY A 287 -31.17 28.07 12.34
N GLU A 288 -30.32 27.80 11.36
CA GLU A 288 -30.72 27.58 9.96
C GLU A 288 -30.43 26.16 9.52
N ILE A 289 -31.32 25.57 8.72
CA ILE A 289 -31.09 24.27 8.09
C ILE A 289 -30.15 24.45 6.90
N VAL A 290 -28.97 23.84 6.99
CA VAL A 290 -27.91 23.91 5.97
C VAL A 290 -27.74 22.54 5.32
N ASN A 291 -27.63 22.50 3.99
CA ASN A 291 -27.22 21.29 3.27
C ASN A 291 -25.72 21.04 3.51
N THR A 292 -25.41 19.92 4.16
CA THR A 292 -24.05 19.55 4.58
C THR A 292 -23.44 18.45 3.72
N GLN A 293 -23.99 18.21 2.52
CA GLN A 293 -23.37 17.30 1.55
C GLN A 293 -21.89 17.64 1.31
N GLY A 294 -21.04 16.61 1.38
CA GLY A 294 -19.58 16.77 1.30
C GLY A 294 -18.90 16.99 2.65
N ALA A 295 -19.63 17.00 3.77
CA ALA A 295 -19.02 16.92 5.10
C ALA A 295 -18.09 15.71 5.21
N GLU A 296 -17.06 15.82 6.05
CA GLU A 296 -16.15 14.71 6.30
C GLU A 296 -16.55 13.94 7.56
N LEU A 297 -16.69 12.62 7.44
CA LEU A 297 -16.88 11.75 8.60
C LEU A 297 -15.64 11.76 9.51
N ARG A 298 -15.87 11.90 10.82
CA ARG A 298 -14.87 11.83 11.88
C ARG A 298 -15.32 10.88 12.98
N MET A 299 -14.36 10.14 13.53
CA MET A 299 -14.51 9.30 14.71
C MET A 299 -13.43 9.66 15.71
N ARG A 300 -13.82 10.20 16.87
CA ARG A 300 -12.91 10.60 17.94
C ARG A 300 -13.00 9.63 19.10
N PHE A 301 -11.86 9.12 19.56
CA PHE A 301 -11.79 8.12 20.61
C PHE A 301 -11.67 8.77 21.98
N LEU A 302 -12.62 8.50 22.88
CA LEU A 302 -12.63 9.02 24.27
C LEU A 302 -11.92 8.07 25.25
N THR A 303 -11.32 7.01 24.72
CA THR A 303 -10.53 6.03 25.45
C THR A 303 -9.24 5.77 24.67
N SER A 304 -8.23 5.20 25.33
CA SER A 304 -7.04 4.74 24.62
C SER A 304 -7.42 3.72 23.56
N TYR A 305 -6.71 3.75 22.44
CA TYR A 305 -6.96 2.86 21.31
C TYR A 305 -5.63 2.39 20.74
N ASN A 306 -5.67 1.25 20.08
CA ASN A 306 -4.52 0.71 19.38
C ASN A 306 -4.94 -0.07 18.15
N PHE A 307 -4.01 -0.20 17.23
CA PHE A 307 -4.15 -0.97 16.01
C PHE A 307 -2.75 -1.20 15.44
N ILE A 308 -2.67 -1.98 14.39
CA ILE A 308 -1.41 -2.25 13.71
C ILE A 308 -1.56 -1.93 12.24
N ILE A 309 -0.49 -1.41 11.64
CA ILE A 309 -0.36 -1.10 10.22
C ILE A 309 0.56 -2.12 9.57
N VAL A 310 0.13 -2.67 8.45
CA VAL A 310 0.80 -3.72 7.69
C VAL A 310 0.57 -3.57 6.19
N ALA A 311 1.35 -4.29 5.40
CA ALA A 311 0.99 -4.51 3.99
C ALA A 311 -0.29 -5.34 3.86
N LYS A 312 -1.07 -5.10 2.78
CA LYS A 312 -2.24 -5.91 2.43
C LYS A 312 -1.92 -7.40 2.32
N SER A 313 -0.80 -7.74 1.68
CA SER A 313 -0.34 -9.13 1.53
C SER A 313 0.46 -9.65 2.74
N SER A 314 0.37 -9.01 3.91
CA SER A 314 1.08 -9.45 5.11
C SER A 314 0.45 -10.72 5.73
N PRO A 315 1.21 -11.57 6.44
CA PRO A 315 0.67 -12.69 7.22
C PRO A 315 -0.46 -12.32 8.18
N PHE A 316 -0.52 -11.06 8.64
CA PHE A 316 -1.60 -10.58 9.49
C PHE A 316 -2.97 -10.57 8.79
N ASN A 317 -3.01 -10.49 7.45
CA ASN A 317 -4.24 -10.57 6.67
C ASN A 317 -4.62 -12.04 6.41
N SER A 318 -4.73 -12.80 7.49
CA SER A 318 -5.08 -14.22 7.53
C SER A 318 -5.93 -14.51 8.77
N ARG A 319 -6.56 -15.69 8.82
CA ARG A 319 -7.35 -16.10 9.98
C ARG A 319 -6.52 -16.14 11.26
N GLU A 320 -5.27 -16.59 11.16
CA GLU A 320 -4.32 -16.69 12.26
C GLU A 320 -3.89 -15.30 12.74
N GLY A 321 -3.62 -14.38 11.79
CA GLY A 321 -3.33 -12.98 12.09
C GLY A 321 -4.49 -12.27 12.79
N TYR A 322 -5.73 -12.51 12.37
CA TYR A 322 -6.93 -11.97 13.02
C TYR A 322 -7.09 -12.44 14.46
N LYS A 323 -6.91 -13.75 14.71
CA LYS A 323 -6.91 -14.29 16.08
C LYS A 323 -5.85 -13.64 16.96
N LEU A 324 -4.68 -13.34 16.39
CA LEU A 324 -3.61 -12.66 17.12
C LEU A 324 -4.02 -11.23 17.50
N GLY A 325 -4.65 -10.49 16.59
CA GLY A 325 -5.24 -9.18 16.89
C GLY A 325 -6.29 -9.26 18.00
N GLU A 326 -7.23 -10.20 17.93
CA GLU A 326 -8.27 -10.38 18.95
C GLU A 326 -7.69 -10.70 20.33
N LYS A 327 -6.67 -11.57 20.36
CA LYS A 327 -6.01 -11.99 21.59
C LYS A 327 -5.28 -10.83 22.29
N TYR A 328 -4.60 -9.97 21.53
CA TYR A 328 -3.63 -9.02 22.10
C TYR A 328 -4.12 -7.59 22.24
N MET A 329 -4.90 -7.04 21.29
CA MET A 329 -5.11 -5.58 21.22
C MET A 329 -5.68 -4.98 22.51
N ASN A 330 -6.73 -5.59 23.07
CA ASN A 330 -7.32 -5.11 24.33
C ASN A 330 -6.42 -5.37 25.54
N LYS A 331 -5.72 -6.50 25.57
CA LYS A 331 -4.83 -6.86 26.69
C LYS A 331 -3.60 -5.96 26.76
N ILE A 332 -3.05 -5.55 25.62
CA ILE A 332 -1.94 -4.58 25.56
C ILE A 332 -2.38 -3.23 26.15
N LEU A 333 -3.59 -2.76 25.82
CA LEU A 333 -4.12 -1.50 26.39
C LEU A 333 -4.33 -1.58 27.91
N LYS A 334 -4.68 -2.77 28.43
CA LYS A 334 -4.85 -3.02 29.87
C LYS A 334 -3.53 -3.24 30.61
N GLY A 335 -2.43 -3.48 29.89
CA GLY A 335 -1.14 -3.85 30.45
C GLY A 335 -1.01 -5.34 30.82
N ASP A 336 -1.97 -6.17 30.41
CA ASP A 336 -1.98 -7.61 30.69
C ASP A 336 -1.02 -8.40 29.76
N GLU A 337 -0.69 -7.82 28.60
CA GLU A 337 0.23 -8.40 27.60
C GLU A 337 1.12 -7.29 27.01
N SER A 338 2.21 -7.67 26.37
CA SER A 338 3.16 -6.74 25.75
C SER A 338 3.14 -6.79 24.21
N VAL A 339 3.63 -5.73 23.56
CA VAL A 339 3.84 -5.74 22.10
C VAL A 339 4.99 -6.69 21.73
N GLU A 340 5.94 -6.88 22.63
CA GLU A 340 7.02 -7.85 22.51
C GLU A 340 6.49 -9.29 22.41
N ASP A 341 5.49 -9.65 23.20
CA ASP A 341 4.87 -10.98 23.14
C ASP A 341 4.02 -11.15 21.88
N PHE A 342 3.27 -10.11 21.51
CA PHE A 342 2.60 -10.06 20.21
C PHE A 342 3.59 -10.27 19.05
N ALA A 343 4.75 -9.60 19.06
CA ALA A 343 5.75 -9.69 18.01
C ALA A 343 6.36 -11.10 17.89
N LYS A 344 6.58 -11.78 19.02
CA LYS A 344 7.06 -13.18 19.03
C LYS A 344 6.06 -14.12 18.36
N GLU A 345 4.77 -13.99 18.65
CA GLU A 345 3.74 -14.82 18.02
C GLU A 345 3.50 -14.46 16.56
N ALA A 346 3.61 -13.16 16.21
CA ALA A 346 3.51 -12.71 14.83
C ALA A 346 4.57 -13.32 13.91
N GLU A 347 5.79 -13.58 14.42
CA GLU A 347 6.86 -14.26 13.68
C GLU A 347 6.51 -15.71 13.31
N LEU A 348 5.56 -16.34 14.01
CA LEU A 348 5.13 -17.70 13.75
C LEU A 348 4.06 -17.80 12.64
N LEU A 349 3.50 -16.67 12.18
CA LEU A 349 2.48 -16.68 11.14
C LEU A 349 3.06 -17.17 9.81
N ASP A 350 2.30 -17.90 9.00
CA ASP A 350 2.80 -18.30 7.67
C ASP A 350 2.80 -17.14 6.68
N LYS A 351 3.71 -17.19 5.69
CA LYS A 351 3.72 -16.23 4.58
C LYS A 351 2.35 -16.24 3.89
N ASN A 352 1.76 -15.06 3.73
CA ASN A 352 0.45 -14.93 3.09
C ASN A 352 0.48 -15.45 1.65
N TRP A 353 -0.60 -16.10 1.22
CA TRP A 353 -0.74 -16.57 -0.16
C TRP A 353 -0.78 -15.43 -1.18
N MET A 354 -1.26 -14.24 -0.78
CA MET A 354 -1.24 -13.02 -1.61
C MET A 354 0.18 -12.47 -1.86
N ASP A 355 1.19 -13.03 -1.21
CA ASP A 355 2.59 -12.64 -1.31
C ASP A 355 3.45 -13.74 -1.95
N LYS A 356 2.85 -14.83 -2.44
CA LYS A 356 3.57 -15.99 -2.97
C LYS A 356 4.04 -15.81 -4.40
#